data_AF-A0A2W7IE19-F1
#
_entry.id   AF-A0A2W7IE19-F1
#
_cell.length_a   1.000
_cell.length_b   1.000
_cell.length_c   1.000
_cell.angle_alpha   90.00
_cell.angle_beta   90.00
_cell.angle_gamma   90.00
#
_symmetry.space_group_name_H-M   'P 1'
#
loop_
_entity.id
_entity.type
_entity.pdbx_description
1 polymer ?
#
loop_
_entity_poly.entity_id
_entity_poly.type
_entity_poly.pdbx_seq_one_letter_code
_entity_poly.pdbx_strand_id
1 'polypeptide(L)'
;MNQDTLPGSRLLHLLEASPDGLSEYELLLRLSRWEGRDERLPSDTLELFRSHFLLFHTLYRLRDQLHAERQASMQISPLCIRLLPYQAAESALSEREPLRDYYLDLNHLRDTGADDVDKMLGAFWMRLQGGEDKQQALATLELDEQQGGLDLAVIRQRYRQLVSLHHPDRGGCTQQLQRINSAMETLQRYYR
;
A
#
# COMPACT_ATOMS: atom_id res chain seq x y z
N MET A 1 39.24 -15.29 8.62
CA MET A 1 39.40 -14.00 7.91
C MET A 1 38.01 -13.55 7.55
N ASN A 2 37.62 -12.37 8.03
CA ASN A 2 36.26 -11.97 8.36
C ASN A 2 35.26 -12.14 7.21
N GLN A 3 34.27 -13.01 7.42
CA GLN A 3 33.06 -13.03 6.60
C GLN A 3 32.26 -11.80 7.01
N ASP A 4 32.37 -10.75 6.20
CA ASP A 4 31.39 -9.66 6.18
C ASP A 4 30.00 -10.30 6.19
N THR A 5 29.31 -10.19 7.31
CA THR A 5 27.96 -10.71 7.49
C THR A 5 27.08 -9.97 6.50
N LEU A 6 26.82 -10.60 5.35
CA LEU A 6 25.88 -10.12 4.34
C LEU A 6 24.62 -9.67 5.07
N PRO A 7 24.01 -8.53 4.72
CA PRO A 7 22.82 -8.02 5.42
C PRO A 7 21.69 -9.07 5.53
N GLY A 8 21.62 -10.02 4.59
CA GLY A 8 20.72 -11.18 4.64
C GLY A 8 20.96 -12.14 5.83
N SER A 9 22.21 -12.40 6.23
CA SER A 9 22.52 -13.27 7.38
C SER A 9 22.06 -12.69 8.71
N ARG A 10 22.11 -11.36 8.86
CA ARG A 10 21.63 -10.66 10.06
C ARG A 10 20.11 -10.64 10.12
N LEU A 11 19.47 -10.39 8.98
CA LEU A 11 18.02 -10.48 8.86
C LEU A 11 17.51 -11.87 9.21
N LEU A 12 18.18 -12.92 8.71
CA LEU A 12 17.83 -14.29 9.03
C LEU A 12 17.85 -14.52 10.55
N HIS A 13 18.93 -14.15 11.22
CA HIS A 13 19.05 -14.30 12.68
C HIS A 13 17.97 -13.53 13.46
N LEU A 14 17.60 -12.32 13.01
CA LEU A 14 16.52 -11.55 13.64
C LEU A 14 15.16 -12.24 13.47
N LEU A 15 14.90 -12.82 12.31
CA LEU A 15 13.65 -13.52 12.02
C LEU A 15 13.56 -14.87 12.73
N GLU A 16 14.67 -15.61 12.84
CA GLU A 16 14.74 -16.85 13.62
C GLU A 16 14.47 -16.61 15.10
N ALA A 17 14.94 -15.48 15.64
CA ALA A 17 14.70 -15.08 17.03
C ALA A 17 13.29 -14.51 17.28
N SER A 18 12.44 -14.37 16.26
CA SER A 18 11.12 -13.74 16.37
C SER A 18 10.06 -14.52 15.55
N PRO A 19 9.60 -15.69 16.04
CA PRO A 19 8.71 -16.59 15.30
C PRO A 19 7.32 -15.99 15.03
N ASP A 20 6.85 -15.07 15.88
CA ASP A 20 5.59 -14.34 15.67
C ASP A 20 5.69 -13.30 14.54
N GLY A 21 6.92 -12.97 14.12
CA GLY A 21 7.23 -11.98 13.11
C GLY A 21 7.58 -10.61 13.66
N LEU A 22 8.09 -9.77 12.77
CA LEU A 22 8.49 -8.40 13.03
C LEU A 22 7.90 -7.47 11.98
N SER A 23 7.48 -6.29 12.38
CA SER A 23 7.14 -5.22 11.43
C SER A 23 8.41 -4.67 10.75
N GLU A 24 8.23 -4.00 9.63
CA GLU A 24 9.29 -3.24 8.96
C GLU A 24 9.94 -2.24 9.92
N TYR A 25 9.12 -1.53 10.68
CA TYR A 25 9.55 -0.58 11.70
C TYR A 25 10.52 -1.23 12.69
N GLU A 26 10.13 -2.36 13.27
CA GLU A 26 10.96 -3.08 14.25
C GLU A 26 12.25 -3.61 13.63
N LEU A 27 12.21 -4.08 12.37
CA LEU A 27 13.40 -4.54 11.66
C LEU A 27 14.39 -3.39 11.43
N LEU A 28 13.94 -2.26 10.87
CA LEU A 28 14.79 -1.10 10.63
C LEU A 28 15.42 -0.59 11.93
N LEU A 29 14.63 -0.56 13.00
CA LEU A 29 15.05 -0.12 14.32
C LEU A 29 16.11 -1.06 14.94
N ARG A 30 15.91 -2.38 14.85
CA ARG A 30 16.90 -3.37 15.33
C ARG A 30 18.18 -3.34 14.50
N LEU A 31 18.07 -3.15 13.19
CA LEU A 31 19.22 -3.03 12.29
C LEU A 31 20.02 -1.75 12.57
N SER A 32 19.36 -0.62 12.86
CA SER A 32 20.05 0.64 13.17
C SER A 32 20.84 0.56 14.48
N ARG A 33 20.28 -0.09 15.52
CA ARG A 33 21.01 -0.38 16.78
C ARG A 33 22.31 -1.12 16.53
N TRP A 34 22.29 -2.09 15.62
CA TRP A 34 23.44 -2.93 15.31
C TRP A 34 24.54 -2.18 14.54
N GLU A 35 24.19 -1.16 13.77
CA GLU A 35 25.15 -0.27 13.10
C GLU A 35 25.76 0.78 14.05
N GLY A 36 25.41 0.76 15.34
CA GLY A 36 25.85 1.75 16.32
C GLY A 36 25.23 3.14 16.08
N ARG A 37 24.14 3.20 15.30
CA ARG A 37 23.36 4.42 15.09
C ARG A 37 22.28 4.54 16.15
N ASP A 38 21.87 5.77 16.43
CA ASP A 38 20.68 6.02 17.25
C ASP A 38 19.46 5.30 16.64
N GLU A 39 18.60 4.77 17.50
CA GLU A 39 17.31 4.21 17.12
C GLU A 39 16.39 5.30 16.57
N ARG A 40 16.51 5.56 15.28
CA ARG A 40 15.55 6.37 14.57
C ARG A 40 15.34 5.88 13.17
N LEU A 41 14.11 6.02 12.72
CA LEU A 41 13.85 6.02 11.29
C LEU A 41 14.45 7.29 10.67
N PRO A 42 14.84 7.23 9.38
CA PRO A 42 15.09 8.41 8.60
C PRO A 42 13.91 9.39 8.68
N SER A 43 14.21 10.67 8.85
CA SER A 43 13.19 11.73 8.80
C SER A 43 13.02 12.30 7.39
N ASP A 44 14.03 12.09 6.52
CA ASP A 44 14.00 12.46 5.12
C ASP A 44 13.24 11.40 4.31
N THR A 45 12.27 11.84 3.50
CA THR A 45 11.37 10.95 2.74
C THR A 45 12.13 10.05 1.77
N LEU A 46 13.19 10.58 1.13
CA LEU A 46 14.00 9.82 0.18
C LEU A 46 14.87 8.79 0.90
N GLU A 47 15.45 9.14 2.05
CA GLU A 47 16.20 8.21 2.88
C GLU A 47 15.30 7.09 3.44
N LEU A 48 14.05 7.41 3.80
CA LEU A 48 13.04 6.46 4.23
C LEU A 48 12.67 5.48 3.10
N PHE A 49 12.40 6.02 1.90
CA PHE A 49 12.19 5.21 0.69
C PHE A 49 13.37 4.28 0.37
N ARG A 50 14.61 4.80 0.44
CA ARG A 50 15.82 4.01 0.17
C ARG A 50 16.01 2.90 1.20
N SER A 51 15.74 3.19 2.47
CA SER A 51 15.85 2.22 3.57
C SER A 51 14.80 1.12 3.43
N HIS A 52 13.56 1.50 3.14
CA HIS A 52 12.47 0.58 2.81
C HIS A 52 12.85 -0.32 1.63
N PHE A 53 13.30 0.28 0.51
CA PHE A 53 13.66 -0.47 -0.69
C PHE A 53 14.77 -1.47 -0.43
N LEU A 54 15.85 -1.07 0.26
CA LEU A 54 16.98 -1.96 0.55
C LEU A 54 16.60 -3.09 1.50
N LEU A 55 15.75 -2.82 2.48
CA LEU A 55 15.23 -3.86 3.38
C LEU A 55 14.42 -4.89 2.59
N PHE A 56 13.44 -4.45 1.80
CA PHE A 56 12.62 -5.37 1.01
C PHE A 56 13.42 -6.10 -0.07
N HIS A 57 14.36 -5.42 -0.74
CA HIS A 57 15.31 -6.06 -1.65
C HIS A 57 16.06 -7.22 -0.96
N THR A 58 16.57 -6.98 0.24
CA THR A 58 17.32 -7.99 0.99
C THR A 58 16.43 -9.12 1.47
N LEU A 59 15.20 -8.82 1.90
CA LEU A 59 14.20 -9.82 2.30
C LEU A 59 13.81 -10.73 1.14
N TYR A 60 13.54 -10.17 -0.05
CA TYR A 60 13.21 -10.96 -1.24
C TYR A 60 14.38 -11.85 -1.68
N ARG A 61 15.61 -11.34 -1.64
CA ARG A 61 16.81 -12.16 -1.90
C ARG A 61 16.98 -13.28 -0.89
N LEU A 62 16.75 -13.01 0.40
CA LEU A 62 16.83 -14.00 1.46
C LEU A 62 15.75 -15.08 1.28
N ARG A 63 14.51 -14.69 0.97
CA ARG A 63 13.42 -15.63 0.68
C ARG A 63 13.76 -16.54 -0.50
N ASP A 64 14.26 -16.00 -1.61
CA ASP A 64 14.65 -16.79 -2.78
C ASP A 64 15.76 -17.80 -2.43
N GLN A 65 16.75 -17.38 -1.63
CA GLN A 65 17.82 -18.25 -1.15
C GLN A 65 17.28 -19.39 -0.27
N LEU A 66 16.50 -19.07 0.76
CA LEU A 66 15.93 -20.06 1.69
C LEU A 66 15.02 -21.07 0.97
N HIS A 67 14.26 -20.60 -0.02
CA HIS A 67 13.41 -21.44 -0.85
C HIS A 67 14.25 -22.37 -1.75
N ALA A 68 15.30 -21.86 -2.40
CA ALA A 68 16.20 -22.68 -3.22
C ALA A 68 16.92 -23.78 -2.40
N GLU A 69 17.28 -23.45 -1.14
CA GLU A 69 17.90 -24.37 -0.20
C GLU A 69 16.89 -25.30 0.53
N ARG A 70 15.59 -25.12 0.28
CA ARG A 70 14.49 -25.86 0.91
C ARG A 70 14.47 -25.79 2.44
N GLN A 71 14.92 -24.66 2.99
CA GLN A 71 15.05 -24.46 4.43
C GLN A 71 13.77 -23.91 5.05
N ALA A 72 13.21 -22.87 4.45
CA ALA A 72 12.04 -22.17 4.97
C ALA A 72 11.29 -21.44 3.85
N SER A 73 10.04 -21.11 4.13
CA SER A 73 9.24 -20.14 3.39
C SER A 73 9.24 -18.80 4.15
N MET A 74 8.86 -17.69 3.50
CA MET A 74 8.84 -16.38 4.16
C MET A 74 7.61 -15.57 3.80
N GLN A 75 6.92 -15.09 4.83
CA GLN A 75 5.88 -14.07 4.69
C GLN A 75 6.53 -12.69 4.73
N ILE A 76 6.29 -11.88 3.70
CA ILE A 76 6.82 -10.52 3.59
C ILE A 76 5.64 -9.53 3.50
N SER A 77 5.42 -8.77 4.57
CA SER A 77 4.51 -7.62 4.59
C SER A 77 5.06 -6.55 5.53
N PRO A 78 4.81 -5.25 5.31
CA PRO A 78 5.32 -4.20 6.18
C PRO A 78 4.91 -4.34 7.65
N LEU A 79 3.76 -4.98 7.93
CA LEU A 79 3.24 -5.17 9.29
C LEU A 79 3.73 -6.46 9.95
N CYS A 80 4.16 -7.44 9.17
CA CYS A 80 4.61 -8.73 9.67
C CYS A 80 5.49 -9.42 8.63
N ILE A 81 6.77 -9.53 8.96
CA ILE A 81 7.80 -10.31 8.28
C ILE A 81 8.18 -11.49 9.19
N ARG A 82 8.07 -12.72 8.69
CA ARG A 82 8.42 -13.92 9.45
C ARG A 82 8.79 -15.11 8.58
N LEU A 83 9.55 -16.03 9.16
CA LEU A 83 9.83 -17.34 8.58
C LEU A 83 8.65 -18.28 8.82
N LEU A 84 8.38 -19.13 7.82
CA LEU A 84 7.38 -20.18 7.86
C LEU A 84 8.07 -21.52 7.55
N PRO A 85 7.50 -22.65 8.00
CA PRO A 85 7.96 -23.97 7.58
C PRO A 85 8.00 -24.05 6.06
N TYR A 86 9.04 -24.67 5.50
CA TYR A 86 9.19 -24.80 4.05
C TYR A 86 7.99 -25.49 3.41
N GLN A 87 7.42 -24.86 2.38
CA GLN A 87 6.34 -25.43 1.58
C GLN A 87 6.75 -25.49 0.11
N ALA A 88 6.89 -26.71 -0.42
CA ALA A 88 7.25 -26.92 -1.84
C ALA A 88 6.19 -26.40 -2.83
N ALA A 89 4.97 -26.11 -2.37
CA ALA A 89 3.83 -25.73 -3.20
C ALA A 89 3.67 -24.20 -3.41
N GLU A 90 4.44 -23.35 -2.71
CA GLU A 90 4.38 -21.89 -2.90
C GLU A 90 4.73 -21.48 -4.35
N SER A 91 5.45 -22.33 -5.09
CA SER A 91 5.79 -22.08 -6.49
C SER A 91 4.59 -22.12 -7.46
N ALA A 92 3.43 -22.69 -7.06
CA ALA A 92 2.28 -22.86 -7.96
C ALA A 92 1.29 -21.68 -7.97
N LEU A 93 1.43 -20.74 -7.02
CA LEU A 93 0.64 -19.49 -6.96
C LEU A 93 1.49 -18.23 -7.22
N SER A 94 2.79 -18.40 -7.51
CA SER A 94 3.76 -17.33 -7.83
C SER A 94 3.71 -16.92 -9.32
N GLU A 95 2.54 -17.02 -9.96
CA GLU A 95 2.33 -16.46 -11.30
C GLU A 95 2.28 -14.92 -11.18
N ARG A 96 3.47 -14.33 -11.27
CA ARG A 96 3.79 -12.90 -11.14
C ARG A 96 3.68 -12.39 -9.71
N GLU A 97 4.83 -12.13 -9.11
CA GLU A 97 4.95 -11.30 -7.91
C GLU A 97 5.50 -9.92 -8.30
N PRO A 98 4.67 -8.97 -8.77
CA PRO A 98 5.13 -7.65 -9.21
C PRO A 98 5.98 -6.92 -8.17
N LEU A 99 5.68 -7.12 -6.88
CA LEU A 99 6.46 -6.54 -5.78
C LEU A 99 7.86 -7.13 -5.71
N ARG A 100 8.00 -8.46 -5.83
CA ARG A 100 9.31 -9.12 -5.84
C ARG A 100 10.16 -8.58 -6.99
N ASP A 101 9.60 -8.56 -8.20
CA ASP A 101 10.30 -8.09 -9.39
C ASP A 101 10.71 -6.62 -9.26
N TYR A 102 9.84 -5.79 -8.68
CA TYR A 102 10.13 -4.39 -8.38
C TYR A 102 11.33 -4.24 -7.42
N TYR A 103 11.34 -4.95 -6.29
CA TYR A 103 12.40 -4.82 -5.28
C TYR A 103 13.71 -5.48 -5.69
N LEU A 104 13.69 -6.46 -6.60
CA LEU A 104 14.91 -7.09 -7.12
C LEU A 104 15.60 -6.25 -8.20
N ASP A 105 14.88 -5.33 -8.85
CA ASP A 105 15.47 -4.40 -9.80
C ASP A 105 16.02 -3.13 -9.10
N LEU A 106 17.34 -3.11 -8.89
CA LEU A 106 18.04 -1.97 -8.29
C LEU A 106 18.00 -0.69 -9.14
N ASN A 107 17.58 -0.74 -10.41
CA ASN A 107 17.36 0.47 -11.19
C ASN A 107 16.24 1.31 -10.58
N HIS A 108 15.19 0.70 -10.01
CA HIS A 108 14.14 1.45 -9.31
C HIS A 108 14.69 2.25 -8.12
N LEU A 109 15.66 1.71 -7.38
CA LEU A 109 16.33 2.45 -6.31
C LEU A 109 17.19 3.60 -6.82
N ARG A 110 17.94 3.36 -7.91
CA ARG A 110 18.87 4.34 -8.48
C ARG A 110 18.13 5.51 -9.13
N ASP A 111 17.07 5.20 -9.86
CA ASP A 111 16.39 6.14 -10.75
C ASP A 111 15.26 6.90 -10.04
N THR A 112 14.89 6.50 -8.81
CA THR A 112 13.89 7.22 -7.99
C THR A 112 14.57 8.32 -7.14
N GLY A 113 14.32 9.58 -7.52
CA GLY A 113 14.75 10.76 -6.77
C GLY A 113 13.71 11.27 -5.76
N ALA A 114 14.05 12.32 -5.01
CA ALA A 114 13.14 12.94 -4.04
C ALA A 114 11.81 13.38 -4.68
N ASP A 115 11.89 14.09 -5.81
CA ASP A 115 10.71 14.56 -6.55
C ASP A 115 9.79 13.42 -7.01
N ASP A 116 10.35 12.25 -7.30
CA ASP A 116 9.58 11.08 -7.73
C ASP A 116 8.88 10.43 -6.54
N VAL A 117 9.55 10.35 -5.39
CA VAL A 117 8.93 9.88 -4.13
C VAL A 117 7.76 10.80 -3.74
N ASP A 118 7.94 12.11 -3.82
CA ASP A 118 6.88 13.08 -3.51
C ASP A 118 5.69 12.96 -4.47
N LYS A 119 5.94 12.75 -5.77
CA LYS A 119 4.87 12.46 -6.74
C LYS A 119 4.16 11.15 -6.45
N MET A 120 4.89 10.10 -6.05
CA MET A 120 4.30 8.81 -5.68
C MET A 120 3.40 8.95 -4.46
N LEU A 121 3.86 9.65 -3.42
CA LEU A 121 3.04 9.95 -2.23
C LEU A 121 1.84 10.82 -2.59
N GLY A 122 2.03 11.86 -3.40
CA GLY A 122 0.93 12.70 -3.89
C GLY A 122 -0.11 11.90 -4.66
N ALA A 123 0.32 11.03 -5.58
CA ALA A 123 -0.57 10.14 -6.32
C ALA A 123 -1.28 9.13 -5.41
N PHE A 124 -0.59 8.63 -4.38
CA PHE A 124 -1.19 7.75 -3.37
C PHE A 124 -2.28 8.47 -2.58
N TRP A 125 -2.01 9.67 -2.06
CA TRP A 125 -2.99 10.47 -1.33
C TRP A 125 -4.16 10.85 -2.23
N MET A 126 -3.92 11.24 -3.49
CA MET A 126 -5.00 11.51 -4.45
C MET A 126 -5.86 10.27 -4.74
N ARG A 127 -5.28 9.06 -4.78
CA ARG A 127 -6.05 7.81 -4.95
C ARG A 127 -6.83 7.46 -3.69
N LEU A 128 -6.23 7.64 -2.52
CA LEU A 128 -6.88 7.38 -1.23
C LEU A 128 -8.05 8.34 -1.02
N GLN A 129 -7.80 9.64 -1.17
CA GLN A 129 -8.83 10.69 -1.14
C GLN A 129 -9.85 10.50 -2.25
N GLY A 130 -9.45 10.08 -3.44
CA GLY A 130 -10.39 9.76 -4.52
C GLY A 130 -11.33 8.58 -4.16
N GLY A 131 -10.81 7.58 -3.45
CA GLY A 131 -11.63 6.50 -2.89
C GLY A 131 -12.63 7.00 -1.86
N GLU A 132 -12.18 7.87 -0.94
CA GLU A 132 -13.04 8.53 0.06
C GLU A 132 -14.07 9.45 -0.60
N ASP A 133 -13.67 10.27 -1.58
CA ASP A 133 -14.53 11.16 -2.35
C ASP A 133 -15.60 10.37 -3.11
N LYS A 134 -15.25 9.22 -3.70
CA LYS A 134 -16.20 8.32 -4.34
C LYS A 134 -17.19 7.75 -3.33
N GLN A 135 -16.71 7.24 -2.20
CA GLN A 135 -17.57 6.67 -1.16
C GLN A 135 -18.49 7.73 -0.54
N GLN A 136 -17.98 8.92 -0.26
CA GLN A 136 -18.73 10.03 0.30
C GLN A 136 -19.73 10.61 -0.70
N ALA A 137 -19.39 10.62 -1.99
CA ALA A 137 -20.33 10.99 -3.04
C ALA A 137 -21.45 9.95 -3.21
N LEU A 138 -21.14 8.64 -3.14
CA LEU A 138 -22.16 7.59 -3.11
C LEU A 138 -23.07 7.73 -1.89
N ALA A 139 -22.51 7.93 -0.70
CA ALA A 139 -23.28 8.16 0.53
C ALA A 139 -24.16 9.42 0.43
N THR A 140 -23.66 10.50 -0.18
CA THR A 140 -24.43 11.75 -0.40
C THR A 140 -25.60 11.54 -1.37
N LEU A 141 -25.48 10.62 -2.32
CA LEU A 141 -26.60 10.20 -3.19
C LEU A 141 -27.42 9.05 -2.59
N GLU A 142 -27.12 8.62 -1.37
CA GLU A 142 -27.76 7.50 -0.69
C GLU A 142 -27.69 6.20 -1.52
N LEU A 143 -26.54 5.97 -2.15
CA LEU A 143 -26.24 4.78 -2.94
C LEU A 143 -25.22 3.92 -2.21
N ASP A 144 -25.43 2.61 -2.25
CA ASP A 144 -24.55 1.63 -1.63
C ASP A 144 -23.82 0.83 -2.72
N GLU A 145 -22.49 0.87 -2.69
CA GLU A 145 -21.63 0.16 -3.64
C GLU A 145 -21.80 -1.36 -3.57
N GLN A 146 -22.20 -1.90 -2.42
CA GLN A 146 -22.30 -3.33 -2.19
C GLN A 146 -23.58 -3.96 -2.73
N GLN A 147 -24.56 -3.15 -3.18
CA GLN A 147 -25.82 -3.67 -3.71
C GLN A 147 -25.72 -4.23 -5.14
N GLY A 148 -24.58 -4.03 -5.81
CA GLY A 148 -24.32 -4.54 -7.16
C GLY A 148 -25.18 -3.85 -8.24
N GLY A 149 -24.60 -3.64 -9.43
CA GLY A 149 -25.33 -3.03 -10.56
C GLY A 149 -25.40 -1.49 -10.55
N LEU A 150 -24.51 -0.81 -9.81
CA LEU A 150 -24.34 0.63 -9.96
C LEU A 150 -23.68 0.96 -11.29
N ASP A 151 -24.45 1.55 -12.19
CA ASP A 151 -23.97 2.19 -13.41
C ASP A 151 -24.28 3.69 -13.39
N LEU A 152 -23.75 4.40 -14.37
CA LEU A 152 -23.94 5.85 -14.48
C LEU A 152 -25.42 6.22 -14.73
N ALA A 153 -26.25 5.30 -15.24
CA ALA A 153 -27.68 5.52 -15.43
C ALA A 153 -28.45 5.50 -14.09
N VAL A 154 -28.15 4.54 -13.21
CA VAL A 154 -28.72 4.45 -11.84
C VAL A 154 -28.31 5.67 -11.02
N ILE A 155 -27.03 6.06 -11.08
CA ILE A 155 -26.53 7.25 -10.38
C ILE A 155 -27.25 8.53 -10.86
N ARG A 156 -27.41 8.70 -12.18
CA ARG A 156 -28.16 9.84 -12.75
C ARG A 156 -29.63 9.85 -12.34
N GLN A 157 -30.26 8.69 -12.27
CA GLN A 157 -31.65 8.58 -11.83
C GLN A 157 -31.81 9.02 -10.38
N ARG A 158 -30.93 8.54 -9.49
CA ARG A 158 -30.95 8.92 -8.07
C ARG A 158 -30.67 10.39 -7.84
N TYR A 159 -29.69 10.96 -8.56
CA TYR A 159 -29.40 12.38 -8.56
C TYR A 159 -30.66 13.23 -8.88
N ARG A 160 -31.39 12.89 -9.95
CA ARG A 160 -32.61 13.64 -10.34
C ARG A 160 -33.69 13.57 -9.25
N GLN A 161 -33.84 12.43 -8.59
CA GLN A 161 -34.79 12.28 -7.48
C GLN A 161 -34.42 13.21 -6.31
N LEU A 162 -33.16 13.23 -5.90
CA LEU A 162 -32.68 14.05 -4.78
C LEU A 162 -32.72 15.55 -5.10
N VAL A 163 -32.38 15.95 -6.33
CA VAL A 163 -32.53 17.36 -6.77
C VAL A 163 -34.00 17.79 -6.77
N SER A 164 -34.92 16.93 -7.20
CA SER A 164 -36.35 17.22 -7.17
C SER A 164 -36.90 17.32 -5.74
N LEU A 165 -36.37 16.54 -4.80
CA LEU A 165 -36.78 16.53 -3.40
C LEU A 165 -36.25 17.75 -2.63
N HIS A 166 -34.99 18.13 -2.86
CA HIS A 166 -34.31 19.22 -2.15
C HIS A 166 -34.33 20.55 -2.91
N HIS A 167 -35.22 20.71 -3.89
CA HIS A 167 -35.32 21.94 -4.66
C HIS A 167 -35.76 23.12 -3.76
N PRO A 168 -35.07 24.28 -3.82
CA PRO A 168 -35.35 25.44 -2.96
C PRO A 168 -36.79 25.96 -3.11
N ASP A 169 -37.36 25.91 -4.33
CA ASP A 169 -38.76 26.32 -4.60
C ASP A 169 -39.82 25.47 -3.89
N ARG A 170 -39.42 24.32 -3.31
CA ARG A 170 -40.30 23.42 -2.55
C ARG A 170 -39.93 23.33 -1.07
N GLY A 171 -39.14 24.28 -0.56
CA GLY A 171 -38.70 24.33 0.84
C GLY A 171 -37.39 23.57 1.13
N GLY A 172 -36.63 23.21 0.09
CA GLY A 172 -35.34 22.54 0.22
C GLY A 172 -34.19 23.46 0.64
N CYS A 173 -33.12 22.88 1.21
CA CYS A 173 -31.92 23.61 1.63
C CYS A 173 -30.92 23.74 0.45
N THR A 174 -30.55 24.97 0.10
CA THR A 174 -29.57 25.27 -0.96
C THR A 174 -28.22 24.59 -0.73
N GLN A 175 -27.78 24.49 0.53
CA GLN A 175 -26.56 23.80 0.92
C GLN A 175 -26.63 22.28 0.63
N GLN A 176 -27.80 21.67 0.77
CA GLN A 176 -28.00 20.25 0.47
C GLN A 176 -27.94 19.99 -1.04
N LEU A 177 -28.53 20.89 -1.84
CA LEU A 177 -28.51 20.78 -3.31
C LEU A 177 -27.09 20.97 -3.88
N GLN A 178 -26.28 21.86 -3.28
CA GLN A 178 -24.86 22.01 -3.63
C GLN A 178 -24.06 20.72 -3.36
N ARG A 179 -24.28 20.06 -2.21
CA ARG A 179 -23.65 18.78 -1.88
C ARG A 179 -24.02 17.68 -2.89
N ILE A 180 -25.30 17.59 -3.25
CA ILE A 180 -25.81 16.63 -4.25
C ILE A 180 -25.18 16.85 -5.63
N ASN A 181 -25.02 18.11 -6.06
CA ASN A 181 -24.36 18.44 -7.33
C ASN A 181 -22.87 18.07 -7.32
N SER A 182 -22.15 18.41 -6.25
CA SER A 182 -20.74 18.06 -6.09
C SER A 182 -20.53 16.55 -6.11
N ALA A 183 -21.38 15.78 -5.42
CA ALA A 183 -21.32 14.32 -5.41
C ALA A 183 -21.53 13.74 -6.83
N MET A 184 -22.45 14.29 -7.61
CA MET A 184 -22.68 13.87 -8.99
C MET A 184 -21.47 14.11 -9.88
N GLU A 185 -20.82 15.28 -9.77
CA GLU A 185 -19.60 15.59 -10.54
C GLU A 185 -18.45 14.63 -10.22
N THR A 186 -18.27 14.30 -8.93
CA THR A 186 -17.28 13.31 -8.49
C THR A 186 -17.59 11.94 -9.13
N LEU A 187 -18.82 11.43 -9.00
CA LEU A 187 -19.18 10.10 -9.51
C LEU A 187 -19.13 10.01 -11.04
N GLN A 188 -19.41 11.09 -11.76
CA GLN A 188 -19.24 11.13 -13.23
C GLN A 188 -17.80 10.92 -13.68
N ARG A 189 -16.81 11.28 -12.85
CA ARG A 189 -15.39 11.04 -13.16
C ARG A 189 -15.00 9.57 -12.97
N TYR A 190 -15.68 8.85 -12.07
CA TYR A 190 -15.41 7.45 -11.74
C TYR A 190 -16.10 6.44 -12.66
N TYR A 191 -17.30 6.74 -13.15
CA TYR A 191 -18.15 5.80 -13.89
C TYR A 191 -18.19 6.06 -15.42
N ARG A 192 -17.13 6.66 -15.99
CA ARG A 192 -17.03 6.96 -17.44
C ARG A 192 -17.03 5.71 -18.32
#